data_AF-A0A924UN33-F1
#
_entry.id   AF-A0A924UN33-F1
#
_cell.length_a   1.000
_cell.length_b   1.000
_cell.length_c   1.000
_cell.angle_alpha   90.00
_cell.angle_beta   90.00
_cell.angle_gamma   90.00
#
_symmetry.space_group_name_H-M   'P 1'
#
loop_
_entity.id
_entity.type
_entity.pdbx_description
1 polymer ?
#
loop_
_entity_poly.entity_id
_entity_poly.type
_entity_poly.pdbx_seq_one_letter_code
_entity_poly.pdbx_strand_id
1 'polypeptide(L)' 'MHFNELIKIVKKRREVLQVTQETLAELSGVGLRTLKQFESGKGNPTLLTLQKITDVLGMEVT' A
#
# COMPACT_ATOMS: atom_id res chain seq x y z
N MET A 1 14.77 -4.86 7.94
CA MET A 1 14.04 -4.17 9.02
C MET A 1 13.18 -3.01 8.51
N HIS A 2 13.70 -2.11 7.66
CA HIS A 2 12.97 -0.91 7.21
C HIS A 2 11.67 -1.18 6.42
N PHE A 3 11.63 -2.23 5.60
CA PHE A 3 10.46 -2.55 4.77
C PHE A 3 9.20 -2.90 5.58
N ASN A 4 9.36 -3.57 6.73
CA ASN A 4 8.23 -3.92 7.59
C ASN A 4 7.59 -2.70 8.26
N GLU A 5 8.39 -1.68 8.59
CA GLU A 5 7.86 -0.43 9.15
C GLU A 5 7.09 0.36 8.10
N LEU A 6 7.59 0.41 6.86
CA LEU A 6 6.85 1.02 5.75
C LEU A 6 5.49 0.35 5.52
N ILE A 7 5.45 -0.99 5.50
CA ILE A 7 4.20 -1.75 5.39
C ILE A 7 3.23 -1.37 6.50
N LYS A 8 3.70 -1.32 7.76
CA LYS A 8 2.86 -0.94 8.90
C LYS A 8 2.30 0.48 8.76
N ILE A 9 3.11 1.43 8.32
CA ILE A 9 2.70 2.83 8.13
C ILE A 9 1.60 2.91 7.07
N VAL A 10 1.81 2.31 5.89
CA VAL A 10 0.84 2.33 4.79
C VAL A 10 -0.46 1.63 5.19
N LYS A 11 -0.36 0.46 5.82
CA LYS A 11 -1.53 -0.29 6.30
C LYS A 11 -2.33 0.50 7.34
N LYS A 12 -1.63 1.10 8.32
CA LYS A 12 -2.27 1.94 9.35
C LYS A 12 -2.97 3.15 8.72
N ARG A 13 -2.35 3.81 7.73
CA ARG A 13 -2.99 4.92 7.01
C ARG A 13 -4.27 4.47 6.31
N ARG A 14 -4.24 3.33 5.61
CA ARG A 14 -5.41 2.74 4.97
C ARG A 14 -6.54 2.48 5.97
N GLU A 15 -6.22 1.90 7.12
CA GLU A 15 -7.18 1.61 8.18
C GLU A 15 -7.78 2.87 8.80
N VAL A 16 -6.97 3.93 9.02
CA VAL A 16 -7.44 5.24 9.50
C VAL A 16 -8.43 5.89 8.53
N LEU A 17 -8.21 5.74 7.22
CA LEU A 17 -9.11 6.22 6.18
C LEU A 17 -10.31 5.29 5.94
N GLN A 18 -10.40 4.17 6.67
CA GLN A 18 -11.44 3.15 6.51
C GLN A 18 -11.55 2.59 5.08
N VAL A 19 -10.42 2.55 4.37
CA VAL A 19 -10.35 2.02 2.99
C VAL A 19 -10.07 0.52 3.02
N THR A 20 -10.84 -0.27 2.28
CA THR A 20 -10.59 -1.71 2.15
C THR A 20 -9.41 -1.99 1.22
N GLN A 21 -8.85 -3.20 1.27
CA GLN A 21 -7.79 -3.57 0.30
C GLN A 21 -8.34 -3.59 -1.12
N GLU A 22 -9.58 -4.03 -1.30
CA GLU A 22 -10.31 -4.06 -2.56
C GLU A 22 -10.44 -2.65 -3.15
N THR A 23 -10.90 -1.68 -2.36
CA THR A 23 -11.05 -0.29 -2.79
C THR A 23 -9.70 0.37 -3.09
N LEU A 24 -8.69 0.15 -2.24
CA LEU A 24 -7.35 0.70 -2.50
C LEU A 24 -6.74 0.12 -3.79
N ALA A 25 -6.91 -1.17 -4.03
CA ALA A 25 -6.44 -1.84 -5.24
C ALA A 25 -7.09 -1.23 -6.49
N GLU A 26 -8.41 -1.01 -6.44
CA GLU A 26 -9.17 -0.38 -7.52
C GLU A 26 -8.70 1.06 -7.78
N LEU A 27 -8.66 1.90 -6.74
CA LEU A 27 -8.29 3.32 -6.86
C LEU A 27 -6.84 3.53 -7.30
N SER A 28 -5.91 2.68 -6.85
CA SER A 28 -4.48 2.78 -7.21
C SER A 28 -4.15 2.15 -8.56
N GLY A 29 -5.07 1.39 -9.15
CA GLY A 29 -4.81 0.55 -10.31
C GLY A 29 -3.77 -0.55 -10.05
N VAL A 30 -3.54 -0.91 -8.78
CA VAL A 30 -2.67 -2.02 -8.38
C VAL A 30 -3.53 -3.25 -8.15
N GLY A 31 -3.16 -4.38 -8.74
CA GLY A 31 -3.91 -5.63 -8.55
C GLY A 31 -4.04 -6.01 -7.07
N LEU A 32 -5.24 -6.45 -6.66
CA LEU A 32 -5.55 -6.82 -5.27
C LEU A 32 -4.57 -7.84 -4.67
N ARG A 33 -4.14 -8.82 -5.48
CA ARG A 33 -3.12 -9.80 -5.07
C ARG A 33 -1.80 -9.13 -4.72
N THR A 34 -1.35 -8.16 -5.52
CA THR A 34 -0.13 -7.40 -5.29
C THR A 34 -0.22 -6.61 -3.99
N LEU A 35 -1.34 -5.93 -3.75
CA LEU A 35 -1.57 -5.20 -2.51
C LEU A 35 -1.57 -6.14 -1.29
N LYS A 36 -2.22 -7.31 -1.38
CA LYS A 36 -2.22 -8.33 -0.31
C LYS A 36 -0.80 -8.86 -0.04
N GLN A 37 0.00 -9.11 -1.07
CA GLN A 37 1.39 -9.56 -0.91
C GLN A 37 2.26 -8.46 -0.28
N PHE A 38 2.06 -7.20 -0.67
CA PHE A 38 2.72 -6.05 -0.06
C PHE A 38 2.37 -5.92 1.44
N GLU A 39 1.08 -5.85 1.80
CA GLU A 39 0.66 -5.66 3.19
C GLU A 39 0.98 -6.86 4.10
N SER A 40 1.19 -8.05 3.53
CA SER A 40 1.62 -9.24 4.27
C SER A 40 3.14 -9.41 4.34
N GLY A 41 3.91 -8.50 3.74
CA GLY A 41 5.37 -8.60 3.65
C GLY A 41 5.88 -9.72 2.74
N LYS A 42 5.00 -10.36 1.96
CA LYS A 42 5.29 -11.46 1.04
C LYS A 42 5.55 -11.00 -0.40
N GLY A 43 6.00 -9.76 -0.59
CA GLY A 43 6.31 -9.20 -1.89
C GLY A 43 7.17 -7.95 -1.79
N ASN A 44 8.01 -7.73 -2.79
CA ASN A 44 8.82 -6.51 -2.93
C ASN A 44 8.21 -5.62 -4.02
N PRO A 45 7.39 -4.61 -3.67
CA PRO A 45 6.81 -3.70 -4.65
C PRO A 45 7.91 -2.87 -5.31
N THR A 46 7.71 -2.52 -6.58
CA THR A 46 8.52 -1.48 -7.22
C THR A 46 8.18 -0.12 -6.60
N LEU A 47 9.08 0.85 -6.76
CA LEU A 47 8.82 2.23 -6.33
C LEU A 47 7.53 2.78 -6.96
N LEU A 48 7.29 2.49 -8.24
CA LEU A 48 6.06 2.90 -8.94
C LEU A 48 4.79 2.31 -8.30
N THR A 49 4.82 1.02 -7.94
CA THR A 49 3.68 0.38 -7.26
C THR A 49 3.44 1.00 -5.88
N LEU A 50 4.51 1.28 -5.14
CA LEU A 50 4.40 1.94 -3.85
C LEU A 50 3.81 3.34 -4.01
N GLN A 51 4.28 4.11 -4.99
CA GLN A 51 3.80 5.47 -5.25
C GLN A 51 2.31 5.49 -5.58
N LYS A 52 1.84 4.59 -6.46
CA LYS A 52 0.40 4.44 -6.75
C LYS A 52 -0.44 4.17 -5.50
N ILE A 53 0.06 3.35 -4.58
CA ILE A 53 -0.64 3.05 -3.33
C ILE A 53 -0.66 4.27 -2.41
N THR A 54 0.49 4.93 -2.24
CA THR A 54 0.63 6.07 -1.32
C THR A 54 -0.11 7.31 -1.82
N ASP A 55 -0.16 7.56 -3.13
CA ASP A 55 -0.88 8.69 -3.72
C ASP A 55 -2.37 8.64 -3.38
N VAL A 56 -3.01 7.46 -3.50
CA VAL A 56 -4.42 7.26 -3.11
C VAL A 56 -4.64 7.48 -1.62
N LEU A 57 -3.65 7.15 -0.80
CA LEU A 57 -3.71 7.32 0.66
C LEU A 57 -3.33 8.73 1.13
N GLY A 58 -3.03 9.65 0.19
CA GLY A 58 -2.58 11.01 0.47
C GLY A 58 -1.26 11.04 1.22
N MET A 59 -0.31 10.20 0.82
CA MET A 59 1.02 10.08 1.40
C MET A 59 2.08 10.38 0.34
N GLU A 60 3.15 11.07 0.73
CA GLU A 60 4.32 11.29 -0.13
C GLU A 60 5.42 10.28 0.16
N VAL A 61 6.11 9.83 -0.88
CA VAL A 61 7.30 8.98 -0.78
C VAL A 61 8.52 9.88 -1.02
N THR A 62 9.27 10.16 0.05
CA THR A 62 10.48 11.00 0.04
C THR A 62 11.72 10.22 0.44
#